data_AF-A0A357CBC5-F1
#
_entry.id   AF-A0A357CBC5-F1
#
_cell.length_a   1.000
_cell.length_b   1.000
_cell.length_c   1.000
_cell.angle_alpha   90.00
_cell.angle_beta   90.00
_cell.angle_gamma   90.00
#
_symmetry.space_group_name_H-M   'P 1'
#
loop_
_entity.id
_entity.type
_entity.pdbx_description
1 polymer ?
#
loop_
_entity_poly.entity_id
_entity_poly.type
_entity_poly.pdbx_seq_one_letter_code
_entity_poly.pdbx_strand_id
1 'polypeptide(L)'
;AKHCEEVQNIYREMRGWRHDYHNHIQTMKAYRKLGEDGKLDEYLTALDADLTSVDTLIKSGNVKVDAILNSKLSLAKERQINVSAKAIVPSDLSMSEIDLCVILGNLLDNAIEAALRLEDEAARQIRVYIDIKRDQLYISITNTCGGNVRKQNGHYLSAKEGGS
;
A
#
# COMPACT_ATOMS: atom_id res chain seq x y z
N ALA A 1 -6.36 -14.84 20.31
CA ALA A 1 -5.64 -13.68 20.88
C ALA A 1 -4.86 -12.94 19.80
N LYS A 2 -3.81 -13.54 19.19
CA LYS A 2 -2.98 -12.94 18.12
C LYS A 2 -3.74 -12.35 16.92
N HIS A 3 -4.78 -13.04 16.44
CA HIS A 3 -5.63 -12.55 15.35
C HIS A 3 -6.39 -11.26 15.70
N CYS A 4 -6.74 -11.07 16.98
CA CYS A 4 -7.43 -9.86 17.44
C CYS A 4 -6.46 -8.67 17.52
N GLU A 5 -5.21 -8.89 17.91
CA GLU A 5 -4.16 -7.86 17.91
C GLU A 5 -3.77 -7.41 16.51
N GLU A 6 -3.62 -8.35 15.56
CA GLU A 6 -3.36 -8.02 14.17
C GLU A 6 -4.50 -7.17 13.59
N VAL A 7 -5.75 -7.57 13.81
CA VAL A 7 -6.93 -6.78 13.41
C VAL A 7 -6.93 -5.41 14.10
N GLN A 8 -6.60 -5.32 15.38
CA GLN A 8 -6.55 -4.03 16.09
C GLN A 8 -5.42 -3.10 15.63
N ASN A 9 -4.25 -3.64 15.28
CA ASN A 9 -3.15 -2.87 14.71
C ASN A 9 -3.52 -2.36 13.31
N ILE A 10 -4.19 -3.19 12.51
CA ILE A 10 -4.76 -2.78 11.22
C ILE A 10 -5.77 -1.64 11.42
N TYR A 11 -6.68 -1.75 12.39
CA TYR A 11 -7.62 -0.67 12.72
C TYR A 11 -6.91 0.61 13.19
N ARG A 12 -5.74 0.49 13.83
CA ARG A 12 -4.94 1.63 14.29
C ARG A 12 -4.20 2.33 13.15
N GLU A 13 -3.60 1.57 12.24
CA GLU A 13 -2.97 2.11 11.04
C GLU A 13 -4.00 2.71 10.09
N MET A 14 -5.15 2.04 9.91
CA MET A 14 -6.28 2.57 9.14
C MET A 14 -6.86 3.84 9.75
N ARG A 15 -6.80 3.98 11.08
CA ARG A 15 -7.14 5.24 11.77
C ARG A 15 -6.10 6.33 11.47
N GLY A 16 -4.82 6.00 11.36
CA GLY A 16 -3.76 6.90 10.92
C GLY A 16 -4.01 7.41 9.50
N TRP A 17 -4.23 6.50 8.55
CA TRP A 17 -4.62 6.86 7.18
C TRP A 17 -5.87 7.71 7.12
N ARG A 18 -6.93 7.32 7.85
CA ARG A 18 -8.16 8.11 7.92
C ARG A 18 -7.91 9.51 8.49
N HIS A 19 -7.02 9.64 9.47
CA HIS A 19 -6.64 10.91 10.04
C HIS A 19 -5.90 11.78 9.02
N ASP A 20 -4.95 11.21 8.28
CA ASP A 20 -4.16 11.94 7.30
C ASP A 20 -5.02 12.37 6.10
N TYR A 21 -5.91 11.50 5.61
CA TYR A 21 -6.93 11.86 4.62
C TYR A 21 -7.90 12.92 5.14
N HIS A 22 -8.30 12.83 6.41
CA HIS A 22 -9.13 13.85 7.01
C HIS A 22 -8.42 15.20 7.02
N ASN A 23 -7.11 15.23 7.31
CA ASN A 23 -6.30 16.44 7.25
C ASN A 23 -6.23 17.01 5.84
N HIS A 24 -5.97 16.20 4.81
CA HIS A 24 -6.02 16.66 3.41
C HIS A 24 -7.38 17.28 3.05
N ILE A 25 -8.49 16.63 3.46
CA ILE A 25 -9.84 17.14 3.24
C ILE A 25 -10.08 18.46 3.99
N GLN A 26 -9.61 18.59 5.23
CA GLN A 26 -9.74 19.83 6.00
C GLN A 26 -8.91 20.96 5.37
N THR A 27 -7.70 20.67 4.90
CA THR A 27 -6.85 21.64 4.18
C THR A 27 -7.54 22.12 2.90
N MET A 28 -8.09 21.21 2.08
CA MET A 28 -8.85 21.59 0.88
C MET A 28 -10.09 22.43 1.21
N LYS A 29 -10.85 22.04 2.25
CA LYS A 29 -12.01 22.81 2.73
C LYS A 29 -11.61 24.20 3.23
N ALA A 30 -10.46 24.33 3.89
CA ALA A 30 -9.95 25.60 4.37
C ALA A 30 -9.62 26.54 3.21
N TYR A 31 -8.86 26.08 2.21
CA TYR A 31 -8.56 26.88 1.01
C TYR A 31 -9.83 27.30 0.29
N ARG A 32 -10.79 26.38 0.11
CA ARG A 32 -12.07 26.70 -0.52
C ARG A 32 -12.90 27.72 0.28
N LYS A 33 -12.90 27.63 1.61
CA LYS A 33 -13.64 28.57 2.48
C LYS A 33 -13.00 29.97 2.48
N LEU A 34 -11.68 30.04 2.34
CA LEU A 34 -10.92 31.29 2.25
C LEU A 34 -10.94 31.91 0.85
N GLY A 35 -11.51 31.23 -0.15
CA GLY A 35 -11.50 31.68 -1.55
C GLY A 35 -10.11 31.63 -2.19
N GLU A 36 -9.17 30.88 -1.61
CA GLU A 36 -7.81 30.73 -2.10
C GLU A 36 -7.72 29.63 -3.18
N ASP A 37 -8.52 29.77 -4.25
CA ASP A 37 -8.65 28.75 -5.29
C ASP A 37 -7.30 28.43 -5.97
N GLY A 38 -6.39 29.41 -6.11
CA GLY A 38 -5.05 29.17 -6.64
C GLY A 38 -4.18 28.26 -5.75
N LYS A 39 -4.26 28.41 -4.42
CA LYS A 39 -3.53 27.53 -3.48
C LYS A 39 -4.17 26.15 -3.41
N LEU A 40 -5.48 26.06 -3.59
CA LEU A 40 -6.16 24.78 -3.71
C LEU A 40 -5.67 24.01 -4.95
N ASP A 41 -5.56 24.68 -6.10
CA ASP A 41 -5.05 24.06 -7.33
C ASP A 41 -3.58 23.68 -7.21
N GLU A 42 -2.73 24.51 -6.60
CA GLU A 42 -1.33 24.16 -6.30
C GLU A 42 -1.25 22.94 -5.37
N TYR A 43 -2.06 22.92 -4.32
CA TYR A 43 -2.09 21.81 -3.37
C TYR A 43 -2.59 20.51 -4.01
N LEU A 44 -3.63 20.59 -4.84
CA LEU A 44 -4.13 19.46 -5.62
C LEU A 44 -3.09 18.97 -6.64
N THR A 45 -2.37 19.87 -7.28
CA THR A 45 -1.31 19.54 -8.24
C THR A 45 -0.11 18.88 -7.56
N ALA A 46 0.29 19.37 -6.38
CA ALA A 46 1.35 18.74 -5.59
C ALA A 46 0.93 17.36 -5.09
N LEU A 47 -0.32 17.23 -4.61
CA LEU A 47 -0.89 15.96 -4.21
C LEU A 47 -0.98 14.97 -5.38
N ASP A 48 -1.33 15.45 -6.58
CA ASP A 48 -1.37 14.65 -7.82
C ASP A 48 0.04 14.30 -8.30
N ALA A 49 1.02 15.19 -8.18
CA ALA A 49 2.43 14.95 -8.51
C ALA A 49 3.07 13.87 -7.62
N ASP A 50 2.78 13.92 -6.31
CA ASP A 50 3.18 12.86 -5.36
C ASP A 50 2.53 11.51 -5.73
N LEU A 51 1.32 11.53 -6.28
CA LEU A 51 0.61 10.33 -6.77
C LEU A 51 1.09 9.86 -8.17
N THR A 52 1.62 10.75 -9.00
CA THR A 52 1.96 10.49 -10.43
C THR A 52 3.45 10.32 -10.72
N SER A 53 4.36 10.70 -9.82
CA SER A 53 5.82 10.55 -9.96
C SER A 53 6.33 9.08 -9.96
N VAL A 54 5.41 8.12 -9.87
CA VAL A 54 5.70 6.70 -9.92
C VAL A 54 5.66 6.22 -11.37
N ASP A 55 6.81 5.90 -11.95
CA ASP A 55 6.96 5.28 -13.29
C ASP A 55 6.33 3.87 -13.45
N THR A 56 5.43 3.51 -12.54
CA THR A 56 4.53 2.35 -12.56
C THR A 56 3.16 2.86 -12.15
N LEU A 57 2.57 3.77 -12.94
CA LEU A 57 1.21 4.24 -12.70
C LEU A 57 0.27 3.05 -12.88
N ILE A 58 -0.12 2.42 -11.77
CA ILE A 58 -1.08 1.35 -11.81
C ILE A 58 -2.44 1.96 -12.12
N LYS A 59 -3.00 1.51 -13.24
CA LYS A 59 -4.40 1.73 -13.62
C LYS A 59 -5.08 0.38 -13.58
N SER A 60 -5.48 -0.04 -12.38
CA SER A 60 -6.17 -1.31 -12.18
C SER A 60 -7.61 -1.27 -12.66
N GLY A 61 -8.20 -0.07 -12.79
CA GLY A 61 -9.62 0.11 -13.12
C GLY A 61 -10.48 0.46 -11.89
N ASN A 62 -9.89 0.46 -10.70
CA ASN A 62 -10.52 0.93 -9.46
C ASN A 62 -9.72 2.08 -8.85
N VAL A 63 -10.32 3.27 -8.80
CA VAL A 63 -9.64 4.51 -8.37
C VAL A 63 -9.10 4.44 -6.93
N LYS A 64 -9.82 3.78 -6.01
CA LYS A 64 -9.39 3.67 -4.61
C LYS A 64 -8.22 2.71 -4.46
N VAL A 65 -8.26 1.60 -5.19
CA VAL A 65 -7.16 0.63 -5.23
C VAL A 65 -5.94 1.24 -5.89
N ASP A 66 -6.13 1.98 -6.98
CA ASP A 66 -5.06 2.70 -7.68
C ASP A 66 -4.37 3.70 -6.75
N ALA A 67 -5.13 4.45 -5.94
CA ALA A 67 -4.55 5.39 -4.98
C ALA A 67 -3.65 4.70 -3.94
N ILE A 68 -4.11 3.57 -3.35
CA ILE A 68 -3.32 2.81 -2.36
C ILE A 68 -2.10 2.17 -3.00
N LEU A 69 -2.26 1.55 -4.17
CA LEU A 69 -1.16 0.90 -4.87
C LEU A 69 -0.09 1.91 -5.26
N ASN A 70 -0.47 3.02 -5.89
CA ASN A 70 0.48 4.05 -6.30
C ASN A 70 1.19 4.64 -5.07
N SER A 71 0.46 5.03 -4.01
CA SER A 71 1.05 5.59 -2.78
C SER A 71 2.10 4.66 -2.15
N LYS A 72 1.81 3.36 -1.99
CA LYS A 72 2.74 2.41 -1.38
C LYS A 72 3.93 2.07 -2.30
N LEU A 73 3.70 2.03 -3.60
CA LEU A 73 4.78 1.78 -4.56
C LEU A 73 5.69 3.00 -4.73
N SER A 74 5.18 4.24 -4.59
CA SER A 74 6.01 5.45 -4.45
C SER A 74 6.96 5.29 -3.27
N LEU A 75 6.40 4.98 -2.09
CA LEU A 75 7.15 4.84 -0.85
C LEU A 75 8.22 3.75 -0.96
N ALA A 76 7.92 2.64 -1.64
CA ALA A 76 8.89 1.58 -1.88
C ALA A 76 10.07 2.08 -2.74
N LYS A 77 9.77 2.81 -3.83
CA LYS A 77 10.81 3.38 -4.71
C LYS A 77 11.67 4.42 -4.01
N GLU A 78 11.07 5.32 -3.22
CA GLU A 78 11.79 6.31 -2.41
C GLU A 78 12.80 5.66 -1.47
N ARG A 79 12.50 4.45 -0.98
CA ARG A 79 13.38 3.66 -0.12
C ARG A 79 14.31 2.71 -0.89
N GLN A 80 14.56 3.01 -2.16
CA GLN A 80 15.43 2.26 -3.06
C GLN A 80 15.06 0.78 -3.23
N ILE A 81 13.77 0.47 -3.24
CA ILE A 81 13.27 -0.87 -3.56
C ILE A 81 12.90 -0.90 -5.04
N ASN A 82 13.43 -1.86 -5.79
CA ASN A 82 13.02 -2.05 -7.17
C ASN A 82 11.61 -2.63 -7.23
N VAL A 83 10.69 -1.95 -7.91
CA VAL A 83 9.28 -2.31 -7.96
C VAL A 83 8.88 -2.73 -9.38
N SER A 84 8.24 -3.90 -9.48
CA SER A 84 7.55 -4.36 -10.69
C SER A 84 6.10 -4.64 -10.37
N ALA A 85 5.17 -3.97 -11.05
CA ALA A 85 3.76 -4.12 -10.73
C ALA A 85 2.87 -4.23 -11.97
N LYS A 86 1.92 -5.17 -11.91
CA LYS A 86 0.81 -5.31 -12.83
C LYS A 86 -0.45 -5.56 -12.02
N ALA A 87 -1.47 -4.72 -12.17
CA ALA A 87 -2.73 -4.92 -11.48
C ALA A 87 -3.90 -4.62 -12.41
N ILE A 88 -4.89 -5.52 -12.38
CA ILE A 88 -6.19 -5.37 -13.03
C ILE A 88 -7.23 -5.74 -11.97
N VAL A 89 -8.15 -4.83 -11.70
CA VAL A 89 -9.20 -4.96 -10.70
C VAL A 89 -10.53 -4.64 -11.37
N PRO A 90 -11.48 -5.59 -11.43
CA PRO A 90 -12.79 -5.33 -12.00
C PRO A 90 -13.57 -4.35 -11.14
N SER A 91 -14.45 -3.58 -11.78
CA SER A 91 -15.33 -2.61 -11.12
C SER A 91 -16.40 -3.27 -10.26
N ASP A 92 -16.83 -4.49 -10.61
CA ASP A 92 -17.79 -5.28 -9.82
C ASP A 92 -17.05 -6.39 -9.06
N LEU A 93 -16.82 -6.14 -7.77
CA LEU A 93 -16.32 -7.11 -6.81
C LEU A 93 -17.39 -7.40 -5.76
N SER A 94 -17.49 -8.67 -5.33
CA SER A 94 -18.33 -9.06 -4.19
C SER A 94 -17.78 -8.56 -2.85
N MET A 95 -16.51 -8.15 -2.82
CA MET A 95 -15.80 -7.56 -1.68
C MET A 95 -15.94 -6.04 -1.69
N SER A 96 -16.03 -5.42 -0.50
CA SER A 96 -16.01 -3.96 -0.42
C SER A 96 -14.65 -3.41 -0.83
N GLU A 97 -14.64 -2.31 -1.58
CA GLU A 97 -13.41 -1.64 -2.02
C GLU A 97 -12.53 -1.22 -0.82
N ILE A 98 -13.16 -0.90 0.31
CA ILE A 98 -12.48 -0.53 1.54
C ILE A 98 -11.68 -1.72 2.10
N ASP A 99 -12.30 -2.90 2.17
CA ASP A 99 -11.63 -4.12 2.64
C ASP A 99 -10.48 -4.51 1.72
N LEU A 100 -10.66 -4.36 0.40
CA LEU A 100 -9.60 -4.61 -0.57
C LEU A 100 -8.42 -3.65 -0.36
N CYS A 101 -8.68 -2.36 -0.16
CA CYS A 101 -7.64 -1.38 0.14
C CYS A 101 -6.87 -1.73 1.43
N VAL A 102 -7.57 -2.21 2.47
CA VAL A 102 -6.94 -2.66 3.72
C VAL A 102 -6.02 -3.86 3.47
N ILE A 103 -6.50 -4.87 2.73
CA ILE A 103 -5.70 -6.05 2.40
C ILE A 103 -4.44 -5.66 1.63
N LEU A 104 -4.59 -4.84 0.58
CA LEU A 104 -3.47 -4.40 -0.26
C LEU A 104 -2.46 -3.56 0.53
N GLY A 105 -2.93 -2.62 1.35
CA GLY A 105 -2.07 -1.83 2.22
C GLY A 105 -1.20 -2.70 3.13
N ASN A 106 -1.82 -3.67 3.82
CA ASN A 106 -1.12 -4.58 4.71
C ASN A 106 -0.08 -5.45 3.99
N LEU A 107 -0.44 -6.00 2.83
CA LEU A 107 0.47 -6.85 2.06
C LEU A 107 1.68 -6.05 1.53
N LEU A 108 1.47 -4.81 1.11
CA LEU A 108 2.53 -3.92 0.63
C LEU A 108 3.42 -3.46 1.77
N ASP A 109 2.85 -3.09 2.92
CA ASP A 109 3.64 -2.69 4.10
C ASP A 109 4.54 -3.82 4.56
N ASN A 110 4.02 -5.04 4.62
CA ASN A 110 4.83 -6.22 4.95
C ASN A 110 5.94 -6.47 3.94
N ALA A 111 5.66 -6.31 2.64
CA ALA A 111 6.64 -6.49 1.58
C ALA A 111 7.75 -5.42 1.65
N ILE A 112 7.39 -4.15 1.90
CA ILE A 112 8.32 -3.03 2.07
C ILE A 112 9.17 -3.25 3.32
N GLU A 113 8.57 -3.55 4.47
CA GLU A 113 9.29 -3.80 5.71
C GLU A 113 10.30 -4.95 5.54
N ALA A 114 9.90 -6.06 4.92
CA ALA A 114 10.77 -7.21 4.72
C ALA A 114 11.90 -6.92 3.73
N ALA A 115 11.65 -6.17 2.65
CA ALA A 115 12.69 -5.76 1.71
C ALA A 115 13.71 -4.81 2.37
N LEU A 116 13.27 -3.92 3.27
CA LEU A 116 14.17 -3.00 3.98
C LEU A 116 15.10 -3.66 5.00
N ARG A 117 14.83 -4.91 5.39
CA ARG A 117 15.76 -5.69 6.22
C ARG A 117 16.99 -6.17 5.47
N LEU A 118 17.00 -6.07 4.14
CA LEU A 118 18.20 -6.33 3.33
C LEU A 118 19.15 -5.14 3.40
N GLU A 119 20.39 -5.39 3.81
CA GLU A 119 21.45 -4.39 3.81
C GLU A 119 21.83 -3.96 2.39
N ASP A 120 21.85 -4.90 1.44
CA ASP A 120 22.12 -4.63 0.02
C ASP A 120 20.87 -4.05 -0.66
N GLU A 121 20.93 -2.76 -1.01
CA GLU A 121 19.85 -2.02 -1.67
C GLU A 121 19.56 -2.57 -3.08
N ALA A 122 20.58 -3.05 -3.81
CA ALA A 122 20.42 -3.61 -5.15
C ALA A 122 19.64 -4.94 -5.13
N ALA A 123 19.64 -5.64 -3.99
CA ALA A 123 18.90 -6.87 -3.80
C ALA A 123 17.43 -6.64 -3.41
N ARG A 124 17.01 -5.41 -3.07
CA ARG A 124 15.64 -5.09 -2.66
C ARG A 124 14.70 -5.07 -3.86
N GLN A 125 13.73 -5.97 -3.87
CA GLN A 125 12.74 -6.06 -4.95
C GLN A 125 11.37 -6.38 -4.39
N ILE A 126 10.33 -5.75 -4.97
CA ILE A 126 8.93 -6.08 -4.74
C ILE A 126 8.25 -6.28 -6.10
N ARG A 127 7.48 -7.36 -6.20
CA ARG A 127 6.62 -7.68 -7.33
C ARG A 127 5.16 -7.74 -6.90
N VAL A 128 4.32 -6.97 -7.57
CA VAL A 128 2.87 -6.96 -7.37
C VAL A 128 2.19 -7.51 -8.63
N TYR A 129 1.32 -8.50 -8.44
CA TYR A 129 0.47 -9.06 -9.49
C TYR A 129 -0.96 -9.17 -8.98
N ILE A 130 -1.87 -8.45 -9.63
CA ILE A 130 -3.31 -8.53 -9.36
C ILE A 130 -4.03 -8.78 -10.67
N ASP A 131 -4.88 -9.81 -10.71
CA ASP A 131 -5.61 -10.19 -11.91
C ASP A 131 -6.84 -11.02 -11.55
N ILE A 132 -7.71 -11.27 -12.53
CA ILE A 132 -8.85 -12.19 -12.39
C ILE A 132 -8.50 -13.54 -12.98
N LYS A 133 -8.64 -14.60 -12.18
CA LYS A 133 -8.48 -15.98 -12.62
C LYS A 133 -9.71 -16.78 -12.22
N ARG A 134 -10.42 -17.35 -13.21
CA ARG A 134 -11.62 -18.18 -12.99
C ARG A 134 -12.64 -17.47 -12.08
N ASP A 135 -12.95 -16.21 -12.42
CA ASP A 135 -13.88 -15.34 -11.70
C ASP A 135 -13.51 -15.00 -10.25
N GLN A 136 -12.25 -15.21 -9.87
CA GLN A 136 -11.72 -14.84 -8.56
C GLN A 136 -10.61 -13.81 -8.68
N LEU A 137 -10.63 -12.84 -7.76
CA LEU A 137 -9.55 -11.87 -7.60
C LEU A 137 -8.31 -12.57 -7.05
N TYR A 138 -7.26 -12.60 -7.86
CA TYR A 138 -5.97 -13.16 -7.51
C TYR A 138 -5.00 -12.05 -7.20
N ILE A 139 -4.48 -12.03 -5.97
CA ILE A 139 -3.50 -11.05 -5.49
C ILE A 139 -2.23 -11.80 -5.10
N SER A 140 -1.10 -11.40 -5.67
CA SER A 140 0.23 -11.90 -5.34
C SER A 140 1.18 -10.74 -5.14
N ILE A 141 1.70 -10.61 -3.92
CA ILE A 141 2.75 -9.67 -3.59
C ILE A 141 3.96 -10.48 -3.13
N THR A 142 5.10 -10.26 -3.76
CA THR A 142 6.34 -10.99 -3.50
C THR A 142 7.46 -9.99 -3.28
N ASN A 143 8.31 -10.24 -2.30
CA ASN A 143 9.47 -9.43 -2.03
C ASN A 143 10.72 -10.30 -1.88
N THR A 144 11.88 -9.73 -2.15
CA THR A 144 13.15 -10.35 -1.74
C THR A 144 13.29 -10.27 -0.22
N CYS A 145 13.86 -11.31 0.38
CA CYS A 145 14.13 -11.38 1.81
C CYS A 145 15.53 -11.94 2.04
N GLY A 146 16.23 -11.42 3.06
CA GLY A 146 17.57 -11.85 3.43
C GLY A 146 17.54 -12.92 4.51
N GLY A 147 18.48 -13.87 4.43
CA GLY A 147 18.75 -14.85 5.48
C GLY A 147 17.88 -16.12 5.46
N ASN A 148 18.30 -17.09 6.26
CA ASN A 148 17.66 -18.40 6.37
C ASN A 148 16.20 -18.26 6.81
N VAL A 149 15.29 -18.60 5.90
CA VAL A 149 13.87 -18.67 6.21
C VAL A 149 13.65 -19.70 7.32
N ARG A 150 13.29 -19.23 8.52
CA ARG A 150 13.06 -20.11 9.66
C ARG A 150 11.77 -20.89 9.43
N LYS A 151 11.92 -22.16 9.07
CA LYS A 151 10.82 -23.13 9.02
C LYS A 151 10.80 -23.94 10.31
N GLN A 152 9.65 -24.02 10.95
CA GLN A 152 9.40 -24.96 12.04
C GLN A 152 8.15 -25.76 11.69
N ASN A 153 8.25 -27.09 11.69
CA ASN A 153 7.17 -28.01 11.34
C ASN A 153 6.48 -27.72 9.99
N GLY A 154 7.24 -27.32 8.97
CA GLY A 154 6.72 -27.03 7.63
C GLY A 154 6.08 -25.65 7.45
N HIS A 155 5.98 -24.84 8.52
CA HIS A 155 5.43 -23.49 8.48
C HIS A 155 6.53 -22.43 8.50
N TYR A 156 6.31 -21.36 7.74
CA TYR A 156 7.16 -20.16 7.73
C TYR A 156 6.92 -19.36 9.02
N LEU A 157 7.97 -19.15 9.82
CA LEU A 157 7.89 -18.30 11.00
C LEU A 157 8.01 -16.83 10.61
N SER A 158 7.12 -15.98 11.15
CA SER A 158 7.25 -14.52 11.04
C SER A 158 8.51 -14.07 11.76
N ALA A 159 9.27 -13.16 11.13
CA ALA A 159 10.47 -12.56 11.70
C ALA A 159 10.18 -11.39 12.66
N LYS A 160 8.90 -11.02 12.88
CA LYS A 160 8.54 -10.12 13.98
C LYS A 160 8.63 -10.91 15.30
N GLU A 161 9.56 -10.54 16.16
CA GLU A 161 9.46 -10.90 17.58
C GLU A 161 8.11 -10.37 18.08
N GLY A 162 7.34 -11.26 18.73
CA GLY A 162 6.07 -10.87 19.31
C GLY A 162 6.33 -9.72 20.29
N GLY A 163 5.86 -8.52 19.95
CA GLY A 163 5.84 -7.39 20.86
C GLY A 163 5.10 -7.82 22.13
N SER A 164 5.75 -7.57 23.27
CA SER A 164 5.17 -7.79 24.61
C SER A 164 3.93 -6.92 24.84
#